data_AF-A0A7C2NYW2-F1
#
_entry.id   AF-A0A7C2NYW2-F1
#
_cell.length_a   1.000
_cell.length_b   1.000
_cell.length_c   1.000
_cell.angle_alpha   90.00
_cell.angle_beta   90.00
_cell.angle_gamma   90.00
#
_symmetry.space_group_name_H-M   'P 1'
#
loop_
_entity.id
_entity.type
_entity.pdbx_description
1 polymer ?
#
loop_
_entity_poly.entity_id
_entity_poly.type
_entity_poly.pdbx_seq_one_letter_code
_entity_poly.pdbx_strand_id
1 'polypeptide(L)'
;MVGGSDWSVTSMNPLPAIEIAVTRRGARQPAGPAWLPQEGVSLEAMLLAYTINGARLQLHDDEVGSITVGKAADLVVLDRDLLSIPVVDINRARVRYTFLEGVQVYPPL
;
A
#
# COMPACT_ATOMS: atom_id res chain seq x y z
N MET A 1 -1.08 4.48 13.16
CA MET A 1 -2.07 4.52 12.06
C MET A 1 -2.03 3.18 11.34
N VAL A 2 -3.18 2.62 11.01
CA VAL A 2 -3.33 1.36 10.26
C VAL A 2 -4.25 1.63 9.07
N GLY A 3 -3.91 1.07 7.91
CA GLY A 3 -4.74 1.16 6.70
C GLY A 3 -5.74 0.01 6.63
N GLY A 4 -6.93 0.27 6.10
CA GLY A 4 -7.97 -0.73 5.85
C GLY A 4 -8.78 -0.35 4.62
N SER A 5 -9.26 -1.35 3.87
CA SER A 5 -10.05 -1.11 2.65
C SER A 5 -11.54 -1.05 2.91
N ASP A 6 -12.02 -1.66 3.98
CA ASP A 6 -13.46 -1.94 4.17
C ASP A 6 -14.06 -2.64 2.92
N TRP A 7 -13.29 -3.57 2.35
CA TRP A 7 -13.76 -4.39 1.22
C TRP A 7 -15.04 -5.15 1.64
N SER A 8 -16.11 -5.13 0.85
CA SER A 8 -16.19 -4.75 -0.57
C SER A 8 -16.77 -3.36 -0.86
N VAL A 9 -16.78 -2.45 0.11
CA VAL A 9 -17.29 -1.07 -0.08
C VAL A 9 -16.33 -0.25 -0.96
N THR A 10 -15.01 -0.44 -0.78
CA THR A 10 -13.97 0.15 -1.63
C THR A 10 -13.07 -0.94 -2.23
N SER A 11 -12.04 -0.57 -3.01
CA SER A 11 -11.13 -1.54 -3.64
C SER A 11 -10.28 -2.30 -2.61
N MET A 12 -10.03 -3.58 -2.86
CA MET A 12 -9.07 -4.38 -2.08
C MET A 12 -7.62 -3.95 -2.35
N ASN A 13 -7.35 -3.35 -3.52
CA ASN A 13 -6.01 -2.87 -3.85
C ASN A 13 -5.67 -1.65 -2.96
N PRO A 14 -4.58 -1.68 -2.17
CA PRO A 14 -4.22 -0.57 -1.31
C PRO A 14 -3.68 0.65 -2.07
N LEU A 15 -3.16 0.50 -3.30
CA LEU A 15 -2.48 1.59 -4.03
C LEU A 15 -3.39 2.81 -4.28
N PRO A 16 -4.66 2.67 -4.72
CA PRO A 16 -5.60 3.79 -4.78
C PRO A 16 -5.82 4.47 -3.42
N ALA A 17 -5.94 3.70 -2.33
CA ALA A 17 -6.16 4.27 -1.00
C ALA A 17 -4.94 5.04 -0.49
N ILE A 18 -3.73 4.53 -0.77
CA ILE A 18 -2.45 5.22 -0.49
C ILE A 18 -2.41 6.55 -1.25
N GLU A 19 -2.68 6.56 -2.55
CA GLU A 19 -2.71 7.79 -3.34
C GLU A 19 -3.72 8.82 -2.78
N ILE A 20 -4.93 8.38 -2.46
CA ILE A 20 -5.98 9.25 -1.90
C ILE A 20 -5.55 9.80 -0.55
N ALA A 21 -4.91 9.00 0.31
CA ALA A 21 -4.46 9.45 1.62
C ALA A 21 -3.35 10.52 1.52
N VAL A 22 -2.44 10.36 0.55
CA VAL A 22 -1.33 11.31 0.32
C VAL A 22 -1.84 12.58 -0.37
N THR A 23 -2.65 12.45 -1.42
CA THR A 23 -3.09 13.58 -2.25
C THR A 23 -4.32 14.29 -1.71
N ARG A 24 -5.10 13.60 -0.86
CA ARG A 24 -6.44 14.00 -0.42
C ARG A 24 -7.41 14.26 -1.57
N ARG A 25 -7.21 13.64 -2.73
CA ARG A 25 -8.11 13.74 -3.89
C ARG A 25 -8.92 12.47 -4.03
N GLY A 26 -10.21 12.59 -4.35
CA GLY A 26 -11.10 11.43 -4.42
C GLY A 26 -10.86 10.58 -5.68
N ALA A 27 -11.07 9.26 -5.57
CA ALA A 27 -10.90 8.31 -6.68
C ALA A 27 -11.70 8.67 -7.95
N ARG A 28 -12.88 9.29 -7.80
CA ARG A 28 -13.74 9.72 -8.92
C ARG A 28 -13.33 11.06 -9.52
N GLN A 29 -12.54 11.86 -8.81
CA GLN A 29 -12.07 13.17 -9.24
C GLN A 29 -10.59 13.38 -8.87
N PRO A 30 -9.67 12.57 -9.44
CA PRO A 30 -8.25 12.61 -9.07
C PRO A 30 -7.55 13.91 -9.51
N ALA A 31 -8.14 14.66 -10.45
CA ALA A 31 -7.70 15.99 -10.85
C ALA A 31 -8.45 17.13 -10.12
N GLY A 32 -9.36 16.80 -9.21
CA GLY A 32 -10.15 17.77 -8.45
C GLY A 32 -9.38 18.43 -7.30
N PRO A 33 -10.01 19.38 -6.59
CA PRO A 33 -9.42 19.99 -5.41
C PRO A 33 -9.16 18.93 -4.33
N ALA A 34 -8.05 19.08 -3.61
CA ALA A 34 -7.76 18.24 -2.45
C ALA A 34 -8.69 18.59 -1.29
N TRP A 35 -9.24 17.58 -0.63
CA TRP A 35 -10.09 17.71 0.55
C TRP A 35 -9.24 17.80 1.81
N LEU A 36 -9.19 18.97 2.45
CA LEU A 36 -8.35 19.21 3.64
C LEU A 36 -6.88 18.80 3.36
N PRO A 37 -6.18 19.47 2.43
CA PRO A 37 -4.85 19.07 1.99
C PRO A 37 -3.82 18.99 3.13
N GLN A 38 -3.99 19.78 4.19
CA GLN A 38 -3.15 19.75 5.39
C GLN A 38 -3.26 18.45 6.20
N GLU A 39 -4.29 17.63 5.97
CA GLU A 39 -4.45 16.29 6.56
C GLU A 39 -3.85 15.19 5.69
N GLY A 40 -3.17 15.54 4.59
CA GLY A 40 -2.40 14.59 3.80
C GLY A 40 -1.33 13.92 4.66
N VAL A 41 -1.16 12.62 4.44
CA VAL A 41 -0.16 11.80 5.13
C VAL A 41 0.98 11.46 4.19
N SER A 42 2.19 11.26 4.71
CA SER A 42 3.33 10.92 3.86
C SER A 42 3.17 9.52 3.25
N LEU A 43 3.82 9.29 2.11
CA LEU A 43 3.82 7.98 1.44
C LEU A 43 4.43 6.91 2.35
N GLU A 44 5.52 7.22 3.05
CA GLU A 44 6.18 6.32 4.00
C GLU A 44 5.23 5.92 5.13
N ALA A 45 4.49 6.87 5.69
CA ALA A 45 3.49 6.59 6.72
C ALA A 45 2.40 5.64 6.21
N MET A 46 1.97 5.80 4.96
CA MET A 46 0.98 4.92 4.33
C MET A 46 1.52 3.53 3.98
N LEU A 47 2.79 3.43 3.56
CA LEU A 47 3.45 2.13 3.37
C LEU A 47 3.52 1.37 4.70
N LEU A 48 3.89 2.03 5.79
CA LEU A 48 3.89 1.43 7.13
C LEU A 48 2.47 1.06 7.59
N ALA A 49 1.46 1.89 7.29
CA ALA A 49 0.07 1.66 7.66
C ALA A 49 -0.50 0.38 7.03
N TYR A 50 -0.10 0.04 5.80
CA TYR A 50 -0.52 -1.17 5.08
C TYR A 50 0.44 -2.36 5.22
N THR A 51 1.52 -2.23 5.99
CA THR A 51 2.48 -3.32 6.22
C THR A 51 2.65 -3.57 7.72
N ILE A 52 3.74 -3.09 8.32
CA ILE A 52 4.13 -3.43 9.68
C ILE A 52 3.13 -2.98 10.75
N ASN A 53 2.41 -1.87 10.54
CA ASN A 53 1.46 -1.39 11.54
C ASN A 53 0.21 -2.29 11.59
N GLY A 54 -0.21 -2.87 10.46
CA GLY A 54 -1.28 -3.87 10.44
C GLY A 54 -0.86 -5.15 11.15
N ALA A 55 0.37 -5.63 10.90
CA ALA A 55 0.93 -6.79 11.59
C ALA A 55 1.00 -6.58 13.11
N ARG A 56 1.46 -5.41 13.56
CA ARG A 56 1.51 -5.02 14.98
C ARG A 56 0.14 -5.00 15.64
N LEU A 57 -0.86 -4.43 14.96
CA LEU A 57 -2.24 -4.39 15.47
C LEU A 57 -2.77 -5.80 15.74
N GLN A 58 -2.37 -6.76 14.90
CA GLN A 58 -2.78 -8.15 15.00
C GLN A 58 -1.84 -8.99 15.89
N LEU A 59 -0.79 -8.43 16.48
CA LEU A 59 0.27 -9.13 17.25
C LEU A 59 1.06 -10.17 16.43
N HIS A 60 1.21 -9.93 15.13
CA HIS A 60 1.93 -10.81 14.20
C HIS A 60 3.21 -10.16 13.65
N ASP A 61 3.69 -9.07 14.26
CA ASP A 61 4.85 -8.34 13.78
C ASP A 61 6.19 -9.02 14.04
N ASP A 62 6.22 -10.17 14.71
CA ASP A 62 7.38 -11.05 14.72
C ASP A 62 7.41 -12.02 13.52
N GLU A 63 6.28 -12.15 12.80
CA GLU A 63 6.11 -13.13 11.72
C GLU A 63 6.02 -12.48 10.33
N VAL A 64 5.33 -11.34 10.20
CA VAL A 64 5.02 -10.69 8.92
C VAL A 64 5.17 -9.16 8.96
N GLY A 65 4.87 -8.51 7.84
CA GLY A 65 4.71 -7.05 7.75
C GLY A 65 5.99 -6.24 7.55
N SER A 66 7.18 -6.86 7.54
CA SER A 66 8.43 -6.18 7.15
C SER A 66 9.43 -7.15 6.52
N ILE A 67 10.37 -6.62 5.74
CA ILE A 67 11.49 -7.39 5.19
C ILE A 67 12.60 -7.42 6.25
N THR A 68 12.57 -8.45 7.10
CA THR A 68 13.53 -8.67 8.18
C THR A 68 13.84 -10.17 8.27
N VAL A 69 15.10 -10.53 8.52
CA VAL A 69 15.51 -11.93 8.69
C VAL A 69 14.69 -12.59 9.80
N GLY A 70 14.17 -13.79 9.54
CA GLY A 70 13.35 -14.57 10.47
C GLY A 70 11.84 -14.51 10.20
N LYS A 71 11.37 -13.55 9.40
CA LYS A 71 9.96 -13.41 9.01
C LYS A 71 9.59 -14.23 7.77
N ALA A 72 8.29 -14.44 7.57
CA ALA A 72 7.77 -15.04 6.34
C ALA A 72 8.17 -14.21 5.12
N ALA A 73 8.56 -14.89 4.04
CA ALA A 73 8.93 -14.26 2.77
C ALA A 73 7.69 -13.91 1.93
N ASP A 74 6.79 -13.13 2.53
CA ASP A 74 5.58 -12.59 1.91
C ASP A 74 5.90 -11.24 1.27
N LEU A 75 6.06 -11.25 -0.05
CA LEU A 75 6.62 -10.12 -0.79
C LEU A 75 5.75 -9.77 -2.00
N VAL A 76 5.63 -8.47 -2.26
CA VAL A 76 5.14 -7.94 -3.53
C VAL A 76 6.24 -7.12 -4.18
N VAL A 77 6.44 -7.33 -5.48
CA VAL A 77 7.36 -6.51 -6.29
C VAL A 77 6.52 -5.64 -7.20
N LEU A 78 6.68 -4.32 -7.08
CA LEU A 78 5.99 -3.36 -7.95
C LEU A 78 6.79 -3.11 -9.23
N ASP A 79 6.10 -2.74 -10.30
CA ASP A 79 6.69 -2.41 -11.61
C ASP A 79 7.45 -1.07 -11.62
N ARG A 80 7.33 -0.29 -10.55
CA ARG A 80 7.95 1.03 -10.37
C ARG A 80 8.20 1.33 -8.90
N ASP A 81 9.17 2.19 -8.63
CA ASP A 81 9.42 2.71 -7.30
C ASP A 81 8.42 3.83 -6.96
N LEU A 82 7.60 3.60 -5.93
CA LEU A 82 6.60 4.56 -5.49
C LEU A 82 7.21 5.86 -4.93
N LEU A 83 8.42 5.80 -4.40
CA LEU A 83 9.12 6.97 -3.83
C LEU A 83 9.70 7.89 -4.89
N SER A 84 9.81 7.40 -6.14
CA SER A 84 10.44 8.11 -7.25
C SER A 84 9.45 8.64 -8.30
N ILE A 85 8.15 8.33 -8.16
CA ILE A 85 7.11 8.77 -9.09
C ILE A 85 6.24 9.89 -8.50
N PRO A 86 5.52 10.67 -9.33
CA PRO A 86 4.50 11.58 -8.83
C PRO A 86 3.45 10.84 -7.99
N VAL A 87 3.05 11.40 -6.86
CA VAL A 87 2.08 10.77 -5.94
C VAL A 87 0.72 10.48 -6.60
N VAL A 88 0.37 11.22 -7.65
CA VAL A 88 -0.86 11.04 -8.45
C VAL A 88 -0.80 9.83 -9.41
N ASP A 89 0.35 9.17 -9.49
CA ASP A 89 0.57 7.99 -10.32
C ASP A 89 0.74 6.70 -9.48
N ILE A 90 0.63 6.78 -8.15
CA ILE A 90 0.77 5.61 -7.25
C ILE A 90 -0.28 4.54 -7.60
N ASN A 91 -1.51 4.93 -7.89
CA ASN A 91 -2.58 3.99 -8.27
C ASN A 91 -2.26 3.19 -9.55
N ARG A 92 -1.34 3.69 -10.38
CA ARG A 92 -0.96 3.09 -11.66
C ARG A 92 0.13 2.03 -11.52
N ALA A 93 0.79 1.94 -10.36
CA ALA A 93 1.75 0.88 -10.09
C ALA A 93 1.06 -0.49 -10.15
N ARG A 94 1.78 -1.48 -10.66
CA ARG A 94 1.29 -2.85 -10.83
C ARG A 94 2.17 -3.81 -10.06
N VAL A 95 1.54 -4.83 -9.47
CA VAL A 95 2.26 -5.94 -8.86
C VAL A 95 2.81 -6.82 -9.98
N ARG A 96 4.13 -6.90 -10.09
CA ARG A 96 4.86 -7.74 -11.05
C ARG A 96 5.07 -9.15 -10.51
N TYR A 97 5.30 -9.30 -9.21
CA TYR A 97 5.46 -10.60 -8.57
C TYR A 97 4.80 -10.59 -7.20
N THR A 98 4.21 -11.72 -6.82
CA THR A 98 3.70 -11.98 -5.47
C THR A 98 4.32 -13.28 -4.98
N PHE A 99 4.95 -13.21 -3.82
CA PHE A 99 5.51 -14.34 -3.10
C PHE A 99 4.72 -14.53 -1.81
N LEU A 100 4.40 -15.79 -1.51
CA LEU A 100 3.83 -16.21 -0.23
C LEU A 100 4.76 -17.30 0.32
N GLU A 101 5.28 -17.09 1.53
CA GLU A 101 6.28 -17.96 2.17
C GLU A 101 7.47 -18.30 1.24
N GLY A 102 7.88 -17.35 0.40
CA GLY A 102 9.00 -17.50 -0.54
C GLY A 102 8.64 -18.22 -1.84
N VAL A 103 7.40 -18.69 -2.02
CA VAL A 103 6.91 -19.29 -3.26
C VAL A 103 6.21 -18.22 -4.10
N GLN A 104 6.57 -18.11 -5.37
CA GLN A 104 5.85 -17.23 -6.29
C GLN A 104 4.45 -17.83 -6.58
N VAL A 105 3.39 -17.13 -6.18
CA VAL A 105 2.00 -17.63 -6.26
C VAL A 105 1.19 -17.05 -7.42
N TYR A 106 1.64 -15.95 -8.03
CA TYR A 106 1.01 -15.37 -9.22
C TYR A 106 2.03 -15.14 -10.34
N PRO A 107 1.66 -15.36 -11.62
CA PRO A 107 2.48 -14.98 -12.75
C PRO A 107 2.54 -13.44 -12.87
N PRO A 108 3.64 -12.89 -13.41
CA PRO A 108 3.69 -11.46 -13.74
C PRO A 108 2.59 -11.08 -14.73
N LEU A 109 1.95 -9.94 -14.47
CA LEU A 109 0.99 -9.29 -15.38
C LEU A 109 1.64 -8.86 -16.69
#